data_AF-A0A1G1THG2-F1
#
_entry.id   AF-A0A1G1THG2-F1
#
_cell.length_a   1.000
_cell.length_b   1.000
_cell.length_c   1.000
_cell.angle_alpha   90.00
_cell.angle_beta   90.00
_cell.angle_gamma   90.00
#
_symmetry.space_group_name_H-M   'P 1'
#
loop_
_entity.id
_entity.type
_entity.pdbx_description
1 polymer ?
#
loop_
_entity_poly.entity_id
_entity_poly.type
_entity_poly.pdbx_seq_one_letter_code
_entity_poly.pdbx_strand_id
1 'polypeptide(L)'
;MGPQARTLADTCALFTQISLGLQQHGWSRVLINQIGMAPFSPDEQQWVARTWLPQAVANGGYRHGAIIVSPNVFVRLATTYATAQVQDLAITYRTFNFETEAVRWLLEQPLGPQ
;
A
#
# COMPACT_ATOMS: atom_id res chain seq x y z
N MET A 1 -29.71 3.22 7.15
CA MET A 1 -28.47 2.71 7.78
C MET A 1 -27.31 3.40 7.10
N GLY A 2 -26.52 4.20 7.84
CA GLY A 2 -25.32 4.82 7.29
C GLY A 2 -24.21 3.79 7.07
N PRO A 3 -23.18 4.09 6.27
CA PRO A 3 -22.05 3.18 6.08
C PRO A 3 -21.38 2.87 7.42
N GLN A 4 -21.14 1.59 7.71
CA GLN A 4 -20.42 1.15 8.90
C GLN A 4 -18.95 1.53 8.76
N ALA A 5 -18.37 2.11 9.82
CA ALA A 5 -16.96 2.48 9.83
C ALA A 5 -16.07 1.22 9.73
N ARG A 6 -15.02 1.29 8.90
CA ARG A 6 -14.01 0.25 8.76
C ARG A 6 -13.38 -0.06 10.13
N THR A 7 -13.32 -1.34 10.48
CA THR A 7 -12.64 -1.83 11.67
C THR A 7 -11.22 -2.32 11.36
N LEU A 8 -10.39 -2.48 12.39
CA LEU A 8 -9.09 -3.12 12.24
C LEU A 8 -9.21 -4.52 11.63
N ALA A 9 -10.25 -5.29 11.97
CA ALA A 9 -10.47 -6.62 11.43
C ALA A 9 -10.74 -6.59 9.92
N ASP A 10 -11.52 -5.61 9.44
CA ASP A 10 -11.77 -5.41 8.00
C ASP A 10 -10.47 -5.09 7.26
N THR A 11 -9.64 -4.23 7.85
CA THR A 11 -8.31 -3.90 7.33
C THR A 11 -7.43 -5.15 7.28
N CYS A 12 -7.32 -5.91 8.37
CA CYS A 12 -6.52 -7.14 8.42
C CYS A 12 -6.97 -8.15 7.36
N ALA A 13 -8.27 -8.34 7.20
CA ALA A 13 -8.84 -9.27 6.22
C ALA A 13 -8.49 -8.85 4.78
N LEU A 14 -8.70 -7.58 4.42
CA LEU A 14 -8.39 -7.07 3.09
C LEU A 14 -6.91 -7.23 2.74
N PHE A 15 -6.03 -6.79 3.64
CA PHE A 15 -4.59 -6.84 3.41
C PHE A 15 -4.05 -8.29 3.34
N THR A 16 -4.64 -9.21 4.10
CA THR A 16 -4.34 -10.65 3.97
C THR A 16 -4.71 -11.18 2.59
N GLN A 17 -5.89 -10.81 2.06
CA GLN A 17 -6.29 -11.21 0.71
C GLN A 17 -5.38 -10.62 -0.37
N ILE A 18 -4.93 -9.37 -0.20
CA ILE A 18 -3.95 -8.74 -1.10
C ILE A 18 -2.65 -9.57 -1.11
N SER A 19 -2.11 -9.93 0.07
CA SER A 19 -0.89 -10.74 0.15
C SER A 19 -1.03 -12.10 -0.53
N LEU A 20 -2.17 -12.77 -0.35
CA LEU A 20 -2.44 -14.04 -1.01
C LEU A 20 -2.50 -13.89 -2.53
N GLY A 21 -3.17 -12.85 -3.03
CA GLY A 21 -3.23 -12.57 -4.46
C GLY A 21 -1.86 -12.28 -5.07
N LEU A 22 -1.02 -11.49 -4.38
CA LEU A 22 0.35 -11.23 -4.80
C LEU A 22 1.16 -12.53 -4.89
N GLN A 23 1.06 -13.39 -3.88
CA GLN A 23 1.77 -14.66 -3.85
C GLN A 23 1.30 -15.63 -4.93
N GLN A 24 -0.01 -15.83 -5.07
CA GLN A 24 -0.58 -16.81 -6.01
C GLN A 24 -0.32 -16.46 -7.47
N HIS A 25 -0.30 -15.16 -7.80
CA HIS A 25 -0.10 -14.70 -9.17
C HIS A 25 1.34 -14.25 -9.46
N GLY A 26 2.24 -14.33 -8.47
CA GLY A 26 3.61 -13.84 -8.59
C GLY A 26 3.67 -12.33 -8.88
N TRP A 27 2.66 -11.57 -8.47
CA TRP A 27 2.63 -10.12 -8.66
C TRP A 27 3.49 -9.44 -7.61
N SER A 28 4.26 -8.45 -8.04
CA SER A 28 5.13 -7.67 -7.14
C SER A 28 4.74 -6.19 -7.06
N ARG A 29 3.61 -5.82 -7.66
CA ARG A 29 3.23 -4.43 -7.95
C ARG A 29 1.82 -4.14 -7.46
N VAL A 30 1.62 -3.03 -6.77
CA VAL A 30 0.31 -2.61 -6.26
C VAL A 30 0.07 -1.13 -6.58
N LEU A 31 -1.11 -0.83 -7.09
CA LEU A 31 -1.63 0.53 -7.20
C LEU A 31 -2.50 0.83 -5.97
N ILE A 32 -2.21 1.91 -5.28
CA ILE A 32 -2.87 2.34 -4.06
C ILE A 32 -3.56 3.67 -4.35
N ASN A 33 -4.87 3.62 -4.59
CA ASN A 33 -5.67 4.83 -4.76
C ASN A 33 -6.20 5.31 -3.40
N GLN A 34 -5.69 6.45 -2.92
CA GLN A 34 -6.14 7.03 -1.65
C GLN A 34 -7.29 8.04 -1.83
N ILE A 35 -7.72 8.32 -3.06
CA ILE A 35 -8.83 9.24 -3.33
C ILE A 35 -10.12 8.62 -2.79
N GLY A 36 -10.78 9.31 -1.85
CA GLY A 36 -12.00 8.82 -1.20
C GLY A 36 -11.78 7.73 -0.13
N MET A 37 -10.53 7.36 0.15
CA MET A 37 -10.21 6.41 1.21
C MET A 37 -10.30 7.09 2.59
N ALA A 38 -11.03 6.48 3.52
CA ALA A 38 -10.99 6.90 4.92
C ALA A 38 -9.57 6.69 5.47
N PRO A 39 -8.98 7.68 6.16
CA PRO A 39 -7.63 7.56 6.72
C PRO A 39 -7.56 6.35 7.65
N PHE A 40 -6.42 5.68 7.69
CA PHE A 40 -6.18 4.61 8.65
C PHE A 40 -6.18 5.16 10.08
N SER A 41 -6.84 4.45 10.99
CA SER A 41 -6.71 4.66 12.42
C SER A 41 -5.27 4.37 12.88
N PRO A 42 -4.84 4.86 14.05
CA PRO A 42 -3.51 4.56 14.58
C PRO A 42 -3.21 3.05 14.65
N ASP A 43 -4.19 2.24 15.08
CA ASP A 43 -4.05 0.79 15.19
C ASP A 43 -3.86 0.13 13.82
N GLU A 44 -4.61 0.61 12.82
CA GLU A 44 -4.49 0.14 11.44
C GLU A 44 -3.12 0.51 10.84
N GLN A 45 -2.67 1.74 11.05
CA GLN A 45 -1.34 2.19 10.60
C GLN A 45 -0.23 1.34 11.21
N GLN A 46 -0.31 1.09 12.52
CA GLN A 46 0.68 0.28 13.23
C GLN A 46 0.70 -1.16 12.72
N TRP A 47 -0.47 -1.78 12.54
CA TRP A 47 -0.55 -3.15 12.04
C TRP A 47 -0.05 -3.27 10.60
N VAL A 48 -0.44 -2.34 9.71
CA VAL A 48 0.03 -2.32 8.32
C VAL A 48 1.55 -2.17 8.27
N ALA A 49 2.12 -1.24 9.02
CA ALA A 49 3.55 -0.97 9.00
C ALA A 49 4.41 -2.06 9.65
N ARG A 50 3.95 -2.62 10.79
CA ARG A 50 4.77 -3.56 11.59
C ARG A 50 4.51 -5.03 11.30
N THR A 51 3.33 -5.38 10.79
CA THR A 51 2.93 -6.77 10.60
C THR A 51 2.81 -7.08 9.12
N TRP A 52 1.89 -6.40 8.43
CA TRP A 52 1.56 -6.76 7.06
C TRP A 52 2.70 -6.46 6.09
N LEU A 53 3.25 -5.24 6.13
CA LEU A 53 4.20 -4.80 5.12
C LEU A 53 5.49 -5.63 5.12
N PRO A 54 6.12 -5.94 6.27
CA PRO A 54 7.26 -6.86 6.30
C PRO A 54 6.95 -8.23 5.71
N GLN A 55 5.77 -8.79 6.00
CA GLN A 55 5.36 -10.10 5.49
C GLN A 55 5.05 -10.07 3.98
N ALA A 56 4.40 -9.02 3.49
CA ALA A 56 4.09 -8.84 2.08
C ALA A 56 5.37 -8.70 1.22
N VAL A 57 6.39 -8.03 1.76
CA VAL A 57 7.70 -7.92 1.10
C VAL A 57 8.47 -9.24 1.20
N ALA A 58 8.61 -9.82 2.40
CA ALA A 58 9.41 -11.03 2.59
C ALA A 58 8.83 -12.25 1.87
N ASN A 59 7.50 -12.45 1.96
CA ASN A 59 6.84 -13.69 1.55
C ASN A 59 5.93 -13.53 0.33
N GLY A 60 5.38 -12.33 0.12
CA GLY A 60 4.39 -12.05 -0.92
C GLY A 60 4.97 -11.48 -2.22
N GLY A 61 6.28 -11.24 -2.29
CA GLY A 61 6.92 -10.69 -3.48
C GLY A 61 6.61 -9.21 -3.74
N TYR A 62 6.00 -8.49 -2.80
CA TYR A 62 5.67 -7.08 -2.97
C TYR A 62 6.93 -6.21 -3.06
N ARG A 63 7.09 -5.43 -4.13
CA ARG A 63 8.30 -4.63 -4.43
C ARG A 63 8.01 -3.21 -4.90
N HIS A 64 6.86 -2.94 -5.51
CA HIS A 64 6.56 -1.63 -6.08
C HIS A 64 5.15 -1.16 -5.72
N GLY A 65 5.06 -0.03 -5.02
CA GLY A 65 3.79 0.61 -4.66
C GLY A 65 3.62 1.96 -5.33
N ALA A 66 2.63 2.10 -6.22
CA ALA A 66 2.26 3.39 -6.80
C ALA A 66 1.10 3.98 -6.00
N ILE A 67 1.31 5.12 -5.34
CA ILE A 67 0.33 5.74 -4.46
C ILE A 67 -0.27 6.97 -5.16
N ILE A 68 -1.57 6.96 -5.42
CA ILE A 68 -2.28 8.17 -5.86
C ILE A 68 -2.65 8.94 -4.60
N VAL A 69 -1.93 10.03 -4.33
CA VAL A 69 -2.13 10.82 -3.13
C VAL A 69 -3.39 11.67 -3.24
N SER A 70 -4.15 11.72 -2.16
CA SER A 70 -5.21 12.71 -2.02
C SER A 70 -4.62 14.13 -2.13
N PRO A 71 -5.33 15.11 -2.73
CA PRO A 71 -4.90 16.51 -2.75
C PRO A 71 -4.73 17.13 -1.34
N ASN A 72 -5.12 16.42 -0.28
CA ASN A 72 -4.97 16.84 1.10
C ASN A 72 -3.51 16.68 1.61
N VAL A 73 -2.89 17.81 1.95
CA VAL A 73 -1.48 17.95 2.36
C VAL A 73 -1.12 17.15 3.62
N PHE A 74 -2.08 16.88 4.52
CA PHE A 74 -1.85 16.07 5.72
C PHE A 74 -1.61 14.59 5.40
N VAL A 75 -2.21 14.08 4.31
CA VAL A 75 -2.00 12.70 3.82
C VAL A 75 -0.57 12.55 3.28
N ARG A 76 -0.06 13.60 2.63
CA ARG A 76 1.33 13.65 2.12
C ARG A 76 2.36 13.52 3.25
N LEU A 77 2.19 14.29 4.33
CA LEU A 77 3.08 14.25 5.50
C LEU A 77 3.07 12.88 6.20
N ALA A 78 1.90 12.26 6.37
CA ALA A 78 1.78 10.92 6.93
C ALA A 78 2.44 9.85 6.02
N THR A 79 2.34 10.01 4.69
CA THR A 79 2.96 9.11 3.73
C THR A 79 4.48 9.19 3.77
N THR A 80 5.06 10.40 3.88
CA THR A 80 6.52 10.58 4.04
C THR A 80 7.04 9.96 5.33
N TYR A 81 6.27 10.05 6.43
CA TYR A 81 6.64 9.42 7.70
C TYR A 81 6.57 7.89 7.61
N ALA A 82 5.56 7.35 6.94
CA ALA A 82 5.42 5.91 6.72
C ALA A 82 6.55 5.36 5.84
N THR A 83 6.90 5.99 4.71
CA THR A 83 8.01 5.53 3.84
C THR A 83 9.38 5.68 4.47
N ALA A 84 9.61 6.69 5.31
CA ALA A 84 10.89 6.87 6.02
C ALA A 84 11.19 5.74 7.01
N GLN A 85 10.16 5.09 7.57
CA GLN A 85 10.27 3.99 8.53
C GLN A 85 10.48 2.61 7.87
N VAL A 86 10.47 2.53 6.54
CA VAL A 86 10.58 1.28 5.78
C VAL A 86 11.86 1.18 4.94
N GLN A 87 12.85 2.06 5.18
CA GLN A 87 14.10 2.09 4.42
C GLN A 87 14.87 0.77 4.39
N ASP A 88 14.63 -0.13 5.35
CA ASP A 88 15.25 -1.47 5.39
C ASP A 88 14.49 -2.56 4.60
N LEU A 89 13.31 -2.27 4.04
CA LEU A 89 12.60 -3.20 3.18
C LEU A 89 12.93 -2.95 1.72
N ALA A 90 13.12 -4.04 0.96
CA ALA A 90 13.34 -4.02 -0.49
C ALA A 90 12.05 -3.66 -1.26
N ILE A 91 11.47 -2.49 -0.96
CA ILE A 91 10.25 -1.98 -1.58
C ILE A 91 10.43 -0.52 -2.02
N THR A 92 9.98 -0.22 -3.23
CA THR A 92 9.98 1.15 -3.78
C THR A 92 8.56 1.69 -3.81
N TYR A 93 8.35 2.82 -3.13
CA TYR A 93 7.11 3.58 -3.21
C TYR A 93 7.30 4.84 -4.03
N ARG A 94 6.30 5.15 -4.87
CA ARG A 94 6.23 6.43 -5.58
C ARG A 94 4.83 7.01 -5.51
N THR A 95 4.75 8.30 -5.20
CA THR A 95 3.48 9.03 -5.10
C THR A 95 3.17 9.80 -6.39
N PHE A 96 1.91 9.83 -6.78
CA PHE A 96 1.40 10.47 -7.99
C PHE A 96 0.13 11.27 -7.70
N ASN A 97 -0.12 12.30 -8.50
CA ASN A 97 -1.37 13.07 -8.43
C ASN A 97 -2.44 12.50 -9.36
N PHE A 98 -2.03 11.80 -10.42
CA PHE A 98 -2.92 11.24 -11.43
C PHE A 98 -2.74 9.73 -11.54
N GLU A 99 -3.87 9.02 -11.64
CA GLU A 99 -3.90 7.56 -11.82
C GLU A 99 -3.14 7.11 -13.06
N THR A 100 -3.27 7.85 -14.17
CA THR A 100 -2.61 7.54 -15.44
C THR A 100 -1.08 7.51 -15.30
N GLU A 101 -0.50 8.45 -14.56
CA GLU A 101 0.94 8.50 -14.29
C GLU A 101 1.38 7.34 -13.38
N ALA A 102 0.58 7.05 -12.36
CA ALA A 102 0.83 5.97 -11.41
C ALA A 102 0.86 4.60 -12.11
N VAL A 103 -0.14 4.35 -12.96
CA VAL A 103 -0.25 3.11 -13.75
C VAL A 103 0.91 3.00 -14.72
N ARG A 104 1.26 4.08 -15.43
CA ARG A 104 2.38 4.06 -16.40
C ARG A 104 3.68 3.66 -15.72
N TRP A 105 4.01 4.30 -14.60
CA TRP A 105 5.21 3.98 -13.85
C TRP A 105 5.18 2.54 -13.31
N LEU A 106 4.03 2.06 -12.82
CA LEU A 106 3.90 0.72 -12.29
C LEU A 106 4.13 -0.35 -13.37
N LEU A 107 3.63 -0.11 -14.59
CA LEU A 107 3.81 -1.00 -15.73
C LEU A 107 5.27 -1.09 -16.20
N GLU A 108 6.07 -0.03 -15.99
CA GLU A 108 7.51 0.00 -16.24
C GLU A 108 8.33 -0.83 -15.22
N GLN A 109 7.74 -1.21 -14.07
CA GLN A 109 8.43 -1.99 -13.04
C GLN A 109 8.41 -3.49 -13.35
N PRO A 110 9.43 -4.27 -12.93
CA PRO A 110 9.44 -5.72 -13.08
C PRO A 110 8.20 -6.39 -12.49
N LEU A 111 7.69 -7.41 -13.17
CA LEU A 111 6.51 -8.18 -12.74
C LEU A 111 6.81 -9.13 -11.57
N GLY A 112 8.04 -9.67 -11.49
CA GLY A 112 8.47 -10.61 -10.46
C GLY A 112 9.69 -10.13 -9.66
N PRO A 113 10.03 -10.80 -8.55
CA PRO A 113 11.26 -10.54 -7.81
C PRO A 113 12.47 -10.85 -8.69
N GLN A 114 13.43 -9.91 -8.80
CA GLN A 114 14.77 -10.19 -9.33
C GLN A 114 15.66 -10.80 -8.24
#